data_AF-A0A537XKW7-F1
#
_entry.id   AF-A0A537XKW7-F1
#
_cell.length_a   1.000
_cell.length_b   1.000
_cell.length_c   1.000
_cell.angle_alpha   90.00
_cell.angle_beta   90.00
_cell.angle_gamma   90.00
#
_symmetry.space_group_name_H-M   'P 1'
#
loop_
_entity.id
_entity.type
_entity.pdbx_description
1 polymer ?
#
loop_
_entity_poly.entity_id
_entity_poly.type
_entity_poly.pdbx_seq_one_letter_code
_entity_poly.pdbx_strand_id
1 'polypeptide(L)'
;MGHTDPGGTGKRARPNPHLRAQRARLDLTQQEVAEALAALAWEDDHRHLGVDAAMVSKWERGEKLPRPLYRRLLCALYNCTQEDLGLRQTQGG
;
A
#
# COMPACT_ATOMS: atom_id res chain seq x y z
N MET A 1 -30.33 23.19 -22.50
CA MET A 1 -29.72 22.51 -21.34
C MET A 1 -28.26 22.23 -21.64
N GLY A 2 -27.35 23.05 -21.13
CA GLY A 2 -25.91 22.86 -21.25
C GLY A 2 -25.27 23.32 -19.95
N HIS A 3 -24.93 22.35 -19.10
CA HIS A 3 -24.13 22.52 -17.88
C HIS A 3 -23.08 21.39 -17.94
N THR A 4 -21.82 21.68 -18.31
CA THR A 4 -20.65 21.86 -17.41
C THR A 4 -20.50 20.69 -16.41
N ASP A 5 -19.39 19.96 -16.25
CA ASP A 5 -17.96 20.23 -16.47
C ASP A 5 -17.18 18.87 -16.39
N PRO A 6 -16.07 18.64 -17.11
CA PRO A 6 -15.18 17.48 -16.91
C PRO A 6 -14.23 17.73 -15.72
N GLY A 7 -14.77 17.72 -14.49
CA GLY A 7 -14.03 18.02 -13.27
C GLY A 7 -13.43 16.79 -12.61
N GLY A 8 -12.27 16.34 -13.08
CA GLY A 8 -11.53 15.24 -12.44
C GLY A 8 -10.06 15.23 -12.83
N THR A 9 -9.29 16.24 -12.42
CA THR A 9 -7.83 16.16 -12.38
C THR A 9 -7.41 15.14 -11.33
N GLY A 10 -7.64 13.85 -11.59
CA GLY A 10 -7.08 12.78 -10.79
C GLY A 10 -5.57 12.89 -10.90
N LYS A 11 -4.89 13.23 -9.79
CA LYS A 11 -3.43 13.06 -9.69
C LYS A 11 -3.12 11.68 -10.26
N ARG A 12 -2.35 11.61 -11.35
CA ARG A 12 -1.97 10.34 -11.96
C ARG A 12 -1.37 9.47 -10.87
N ALA A 13 -2.08 8.39 -10.51
CA ALA A 13 -1.58 7.39 -9.58
C ALA A 13 -0.20 6.97 -10.09
N ARG A 14 0.83 7.11 -9.25
CA ARG A 14 2.18 6.68 -9.60
C ARG A 14 2.29 5.23 -9.15
N PRO A 15 2.38 4.26 -10.08
CA PRO A 15 2.57 2.86 -9.70
C PRO A 15 3.74 2.72 -8.73
N ASN A 16 3.61 1.81 -7.78
CA ASN A 16 4.65 1.48 -6.82
C ASN A 16 5.28 0.12 -7.19
N PRO A 17 6.25 0.09 -8.13
CA PRO A 17 6.90 -1.15 -8.54
C PRO A 17 7.72 -1.76 -7.41
N HIS A 18 8.20 -0.97 -6.45
CA HIS A 18 8.98 -1.44 -5.31
C HIS A 18 8.17 -2.37 -4.41
N LEU A 19 6.94 -1.96 -4.07
CA LEU A 19 6.05 -2.79 -3.26
C LEU A 19 5.72 -4.12 -3.98
N ARG A 20 5.43 -4.05 -5.28
CA ARG A 20 5.16 -5.23 -6.11
C ARG A 20 6.38 -6.16 -6.21
N ALA A 21 7.58 -5.60 -6.33
CA ALA A 21 8.82 -6.36 -6.41
C ALA A 21 9.12 -7.11 -5.10
N GLN A 22 8.90 -6.47 -3.93
CA GLN A 22 9.08 -7.14 -2.64
C GLN A 22 8.08 -8.28 -2.45
N ARG A 23 6.82 -8.07 -2.85
CA ARG A 23 5.83 -9.14 -2.88
C ARG A 23 6.27 -10.31 -3.75
N ALA A 24 6.70 -10.04 -4.98
CA ALA A 24 7.15 -11.06 -5.91
C ALA A 24 8.43 -11.79 -5.44
N ARG A 25 9.32 -11.10 -4.72
CA ARG A 25 10.54 -11.69 -4.12
C ARG A 25 10.22 -12.76 -3.06
N LEU A 26 9.07 -12.64 -2.41
CA LEU A 26 8.60 -13.60 -1.42
C LEU A 26 7.56 -14.57 -1.99
N ASP A 27 7.32 -14.55 -3.30
CA ASP A 27 6.29 -15.34 -4.00
C ASP A 27 4.87 -15.19 -3.41
N LEU A 28 4.58 -14.05 -2.79
CA LEU A 28 3.29 -13.80 -2.14
C LEU A 28 2.26 -13.25 -3.14
N THR A 29 1.01 -13.63 -2.95
CA THR A 29 -0.17 -13.01 -3.56
C THR A 29 -0.57 -11.74 -2.80
N GLN A 30 -1.43 -10.91 -3.40
CA GLN A 30 -1.97 -9.73 -2.72
C GLN A 30 -2.81 -10.12 -1.49
N GLN A 31 -3.44 -11.29 -1.52
CA GLN A 31 -4.24 -11.82 -0.41
C GLN A 31 -3.34 -12.29 0.74
N GLU A 32 -2.27 -13.04 0.45
CA GLU A 32 -1.31 -13.46 1.48
C GLU A 32 -0.61 -12.27 2.13
N VAL A 33 -0.32 -11.20 1.39
CA VAL A 33 0.18 -9.96 1.99
C VAL A 33 -0.85 -9.36 2.96
N ALA A 34 -2.14 -9.33 2.60
CA ALA A 34 -3.18 -8.81 3.49
C ALA A 34 -3.29 -9.66 4.76
N GLU A 35 -3.28 -10.98 4.64
CA GLU A 35 -3.31 -11.92 5.75
C GLU A 35 -2.09 -11.77 6.67
N ALA A 36 -0.90 -11.66 6.10
CA ALA A 36 0.34 -11.44 6.86
C ALA A 36 0.31 -10.10 7.62
N LEU A 37 -0.23 -9.03 7.02
CA LEU A 37 -0.40 -7.76 7.72
C LEU A 37 -1.41 -7.84 8.86
N ALA A 38 -2.50 -8.59 8.68
CA ALA A 38 -3.49 -8.81 9.73
C ALA A 38 -2.90 -9.65 10.88
N ALA A 39 -2.13 -10.69 10.56
CA ALA A 39 -1.43 -11.52 11.54
C ALA A 39 -0.42 -10.69 12.35
N LEU A 40 0.45 -9.91 11.68
CA LEU A 40 1.42 -9.04 12.36
C LEU A 40 0.76 -8.02 13.30
N ALA A 41 -0.36 -7.42 12.89
CA ALA A 41 -1.09 -6.48 13.75
C ALA A 41 -1.77 -7.13 14.95
N TRP A 42 -2.19 -8.39 14.79
CA TRP A 42 -2.68 -9.20 15.89
C TRP A 42 -1.55 -9.54 16.87
N GLU A 43 -0.37 -9.92 16.37
CA GLU A 43 0.76 -10.27 17.22
C GLU A 43 1.36 -9.06 17.97
N ASP A 44 1.48 -7.90 17.32
CA ASP A 44 2.09 -6.70 17.91
C ASP A 44 1.15 -5.97 18.88
N ASP A 45 -0.13 -5.85 18.53
CA ASP A 45 -1.08 -4.99 19.25
C ASP A 45 -2.43 -5.65 19.57
N HIS A 46 -2.63 -6.93 19.26
CA HIS A 46 -3.93 -7.61 19.33
C HIS A 46 -5.04 -6.85 18.56
N ARG A 47 -4.65 -6.22 17.44
CA ARG A 47 -5.55 -5.42 16.60
C ARG A 47 -6.03 -6.19 15.38
N HIS A 48 -7.34 -6.29 15.22
CA HIS A 48 -7.94 -6.76 13.98
C HIS A 48 -7.87 -5.68 12.90
N LEU A 49 -7.15 -5.97 11.80
CA LEU A 49 -7.11 -5.13 10.62
C LEU A 49 -8.05 -5.63 9.54
N GLY A 50 -8.97 -4.78 9.09
CA GLY A 50 -9.74 -4.99 7.86
C GLY A 50 -8.91 -4.65 6.62
N VAL A 51 -7.81 -5.37 6.41
CA VAL A 51 -6.99 -5.28 5.18
C VAL A 51 -7.33 -6.43 4.25
N ASP A 52 -7.43 -6.15 2.96
CA ASP A 52 -7.75 -7.13 1.92
C ASP A 52 -6.80 -7.01 0.71
N ALA A 53 -6.87 -7.98 -0.20
CA ALA A 53 -6.09 -7.97 -1.43
C ALA A 53 -6.35 -6.71 -2.29
N ALA A 54 -7.57 -6.17 -2.29
CA ALA A 54 -7.93 -4.99 -3.08
C ALA A 54 -7.22 -3.72 -2.57
N MET A 55 -7.02 -3.60 -1.26
CA MET A 55 -6.21 -2.53 -0.64
C MET A 55 -4.76 -2.64 -1.06
N VAL A 56 -4.17 -3.84 -1.00
CA VAL A 56 -2.79 -4.09 -1.46
C VAL A 56 -2.66 -3.72 -2.95
N SER A 57 -3.61 -4.14 -3.77
CA SER A 57 -3.70 -3.80 -5.19
C SER A 57 -3.68 -2.29 -5.45
N LYS A 58 -4.46 -1.52 -4.68
CA LYS A 58 -4.50 -0.04 -4.76
C LYS A 58 -3.16 0.59 -4.36
N TRP A 59 -2.45 0.01 -3.40
CA TRP A 59 -1.13 0.48 -2.97
C TRP A 59 -0.06 0.20 -4.02
N GLU A 60 -0.08 -0.98 -4.64
CA GLU A 60 0.84 -1.34 -5.73
C GLU A 60 0.62 -0.48 -6.98
N ARG A 61 -0.63 -0.13 -7.30
CA ARG A 61 -0.94 0.80 -8.40
C ARG A 61 -0.73 2.27 -8.04
N GLY A 62 -0.49 2.58 -6.77
CA GLY A 62 -0.37 3.94 -6.26
C GLY A 62 -1.66 4.76 -6.33
N GLU A 63 -2.81 4.09 -6.44
CA GLU A 63 -4.13 4.73 -6.36
C GLU A 63 -4.40 5.27 -4.96
N LYS A 64 -3.86 4.58 -3.94
CA LYS A 64 -3.98 4.97 -2.54
C LYS A 64 -2.66 4.77 -1.82
N LEU A 65 -2.30 5.72 -0.97
CA LEU A 65 -1.18 5.55 -0.05
C LEU A 65 -1.65 4.77 1.20
N PRO A 66 -0.94 3.71 1.62
CA PRO A 66 -1.23 3.05 2.88
C PRO A 66 -1.11 4.04 4.05
N ARG A 67 -1.99 3.90 5.06
CA ARG A 67 -1.92 4.67 6.30
C ARG A 67 -0.64 4.32 7.08
N PRO A 68 -0.16 5.18 7.99
CA PRO A 68 1.09 4.94 8.73
C PRO A 68 1.20 3.57 9.40
N LEU A 69 0.10 3.05 9.95
CA LEU A 69 0.04 1.70 10.53
C LEU A 69 0.43 0.62 9.51
N TYR A 70 -0.24 0.60 8.35
CA TYR A 70 0.08 -0.36 7.28
C TYR A 70 1.49 -0.18 6.74
N ARG A 71 2.03 1.05 6.70
CA ARG A 71 3.42 1.27 6.27
C ARG A 71 4.40 0.58 7.21
N ARG A 72 4.20 0.69 8.53
CA ARG A 72 5.03 0.02 9.54
C ARG A 72 4.96 -1.50 9.40
N LEU A 73 3.76 -2.03 9.24
CA LEU A 73 3.55 -3.48 9.07
C LEU A 73 4.16 -4.00 7.75
N LEU A 74 4.06 -3.26 6.65
CA LEU A 74 4.72 -3.60 5.39
C LEU A 74 6.25 -3.58 5.53
N CYS A 75 6.81 -2.61 6.28
CA CYS A 75 8.24 -2.57 6.58
C CYS A 75 8.67 -3.79 7.39
N ALA A 76 7.88 -4.19 8.39
CA ALA A 76 8.13 -5.38 9.19
C ALA A 76 8.03 -6.66 8.35
N LEU A 77 7.00 -6.80 7.52
CA LEU A 77 6.79 -7.96 6.65
C LEU A 77 7.93 -8.17 5.66
N TYR A 78 8.37 -7.11 4.98
CA TYR A 78 9.44 -7.20 3.98
C TYR A 78 10.84 -7.02 4.54
N ASN A 79 10.96 -6.73 5.84
CA ASN A 79 12.21 -6.36 6.51
C ASN A 79 12.97 -5.25 5.75
N CYS A 80 12.26 -4.18 5.39
CA CYS A 80 12.75 -3.08 4.55
C CYS A 80 12.21 -1.73 5.05
N THR A 81 12.78 -0.61 4.59
CA THR A 81 12.31 0.72 4.97
C THR A 81 11.13 1.20 4.10
N GLN A 82 10.47 2.28 4.51
CA GLN A 82 9.42 2.92 3.69
C GLN A 82 9.96 3.46 2.35
N GLU A 83 11.26 3.76 2.26
CA GLU A 83 11.91 4.24 1.04
C GLU A 83 12.14 3.08 0.08
N ASP A 84 12.62 1.95 0.58
CA ASP A 84 12.78 0.71 -0.19
C ASP A 84 11.45 0.20 -0.76
N LEU A 85 10.34 0.50 -0.08
CA LEU A 85 8.98 0.17 -0.51
C LEU A 85 8.32 1.23 -1.38
N GLY A 86 8.98 2.35 -1.69
CA GLY A 86 8.41 3.45 -2.47
C GLY A 86 7.23 4.16 -1.78
N LEU A 87 7.12 4.07 -0.45
CA LEU A 87 6.01 4.60 0.36
C LEU A 87 6.29 5.99 0.94
N ARG A 88 7.56 6.41 0.96
CA ARG A 88 7.93 7.83 1.15
C ARG A 88 7.82 8.53 -0.19
N GLN A 89 6.79 9.36 -0.36
CA GLN A 89 6.90 10.43 -1.34
C GLN A 89 7.95 11.39 -0.81
N THR A 90 9.04 11.56 -1.54
CA THR A 90 9.83 12.79 -1.41
C THR A 90 8.85 13.94 -1.64
N GLN A 91 8.40 14.56 -0.55
CA GLN A 91 7.84 15.89 -0.62
C GLN A 91 9.08 16.75 -0.83
N GLY A 92 9.40 17.03 -2.09
CA GLY A 92 10.32 18.10 -2.42
C GLY A 92 9.87 19.36 -1.67
N GLY A 93 10.84 20.03 -1.05
CA GLY A 93 10.64 21.29 -0.34
C GLY A 93 10.12 22.41 -1.23
#